data_AF-A0AAU5V769-F1
#
_entry.id   AF-A0AAU5V769-F1
#
_cell.length_a   1.000
_cell.length_b   1.000
_cell.length_c   1.000
_cell.angle_alpha   90.00
_cell.angle_beta   90.00
_cell.angle_gamma   90.00
#
_symmetry.space_group_name_H-M   'P 1'
#
loop_
_entity.id
_entity.type
_entity.pdbx_description
1 polymer ?
#
loop_
_entity_poly.entity_id
_entity_poly.type
_entity_poly.pdbx_seq_one_letter_code
_entity_poly.pdbx_strand_id
1 'polypeptide(L)'
;MSSAVMFKSDRTFRVWRYGIGHSQLLLRAVPDSVDTVCLDLLFEDVSAMQLVQHYKSIELCFASKTETEEILGFSGITPSSRELHLPVVLRSRSGSGFVLCRNVTAERGGEDPVGSAFEGEDRSVIWTTRPQS
;
A
#
# COMPACT_ATOMS: atom_id res chain seq x y z
N MET A 1 -9.98 11.82 -16.47
CA MET A 1 -8.79 12.51 -15.93
C MET A 1 -7.92 11.46 -15.28
N SER A 2 -6.64 11.36 -15.66
CA SER A 2 -5.72 10.38 -15.09
C SER A 2 -5.31 10.78 -13.67
N SER A 3 -5.25 9.79 -12.77
CA SER A 3 -4.67 9.94 -11.45
C SER A 3 -3.16 10.20 -11.51
N ALA A 4 -2.64 11.00 -10.59
CA ALA A 4 -1.19 11.21 -10.47
C ALA A 4 -0.53 10.05 -9.70
N VAL A 5 0.57 9.53 -10.22
CA VAL A 5 1.37 8.46 -9.60
C VAL A 5 2.20 9.04 -8.47
N MET A 6 2.15 8.40 -7.30
CA MET A 6 2.93 8.78 -6.11
C MET A 6 4.15 7.88 -5.90
N PHE A 7 3.97 6.59 -6.16
CA PHE A 7 5.00 5.57 -6.00
C PHE A 7 4.81 4.50 -7.06
N LYS A 8 5.90 3.91 -7.53
CA LYS A 8 5.88 2.77 -8.45
C LYS A 8 6.99 1.79 -8.12
N SER A 9 6.75 0.52 -8.39
CA SER A 9 7.76 -0.53 -8.30
C SER A 9 7.47 -1.63 -9.31
N ASP A 10 8.50 -2.11 -10.00
CA ASP A 10 8.37 -3.20 -10.98
C ASP A 10 8.21 -4.59 -10.33
N ARG A 11 8.42 -4.68 -9.00
CA ARG A 11 8.32 -5.93 -8.23
C ARG A 11 6.88 -6.43 -8.14
N THR A 12 6.73 -7.70 -7.76
CA THR A 12 5.41 -8.30 -7.50
C THR A 12 5.07 -8.25 -6.02
N PHE A 13 3.99 -7.55 -5.68
CA PHE A 13 3.49 -7.46 -4.32
C PHE A 13 2.33 -8.43 -4.07
N ARG A 14 2.25 -8.96 -2.86
CA ARG A 14 1.12 -9.77 -2.37
C ARG A 14 0.66 -9.29 -1.01
N VAL A 15 -0.60 -9.57 -0.67
CA VAL A 15 -1.10 -9.33 0.69
C VAL A 15 -0.30 -10.20 1.65
N TRP A 16 0.34 -9.56 2.61
CA TRP A 16 1.18 -10.22 3.59
C TRP A 16 0.49 -10.40 4.92
N ARG A 17 -0.08 -9.30 5.44
CA ARG A 17 -0.76 -9.27 6.72
C ARG A 17 -1.81 -8.17 6.71
N TYR A 18 -2.93 -8.43 7.37
CA TYR A 18 -3.84 -7.39 7.83
C TYR A 18 -4.03 -7.52 9.34
N GLY A 19 -3.62 -6.51 10.09
CA GLY A 19 -3.72 -6.47 11.55
C GLY A 19 -4.90 -5.62 11.99
N ILE A 20 -5.92 -6.24 12.58
CA ILE A 20 -7.18 -5.57 12.96
C ILE A 20 -6.95 -4.52 14.07
N GLY A 21 -6.08 -4.81 15.05
CA GLY A 21 -5.88 -3.94 16.22
C GLY A 21 -5.33 -2.54 15.93
N HIS A 22 -4.61 -2.38 14.81
CA HIS A 22 -4.07 -1.10 14.35
C HIS A 22 -4.55 -0.73 12.94
N SER A 23 -5.50 -1.51 12.39
CA SER A 23 -5.93 -1.39 11.00
C SER A 23 -4.76 -1.26 10.01
N GLN A 24 -3.76 -2.13 10.13
CA GLN A 24 -2.56 -2.08 9.31
C GLN A 24 -2.61 -3.12 8.20
N LEU A 25 -2.50 -2.69 6.94
CA LEU A 25 -2.32 -3.57 5.79
C LEU A 25 -0.85 -3.55 5.36
N LEU A 26 -0.27 -4.73 5.17
CA LEU A 26 1.07 -4.88 4.61
C LEU A 26 0.98 -5.63 3.28
N LEU A 27 1.41 -4.99 2.20
CA LEU A 27 1.72 -5.67 0.95
C LEU A 27 3.24 -5.85 0.86
N ARG A 28 3.70 -7.04 0.45
CA ARG A 28 5.13 -7.35 0.41
C ARG A 28 5.54 -7.88 -0.95
N ALA A 29 6.65 -7.34 -1.46
CA ALA A 29 7.48 -7.99 -2.46
C ALA A 29 8.64 -8.69 -1.75
N VAL A 30 8.75 -10.01 -1.93
CA VAL A 30 9.83 -10.82 -1.34
C VAL A 30 11.08 -10.82 -2.23
N PRO A 31 12.25 -11.19 -1.70
CA PRO A 31 13.47 -11.30 -2.49
C PRO A 31 13.30 -12.21 -3.71
N ASP A 32 14.04 -11.91 -4.76
CA ASP A 32 14.15 -12.73 -5.96
C ASP A 32 15.60 -12.73 -6.49
N SER A 33 15.82 -13.13 -7.75
CA SER A 33 17.15 -13.15 -8.35
C SER A 33 17.77 -11.76 -8.58
N VAL A 34 16.97 -10.69 -8.51
CA VAL A 34 17.37 -9.31 -8.75
C VAL A 34 17.43 -8.53 -7.43
N ASP A 35 16.39 -8.65 -6.60
CA ASP A 35 16.27 -7.93 -5.34
C ASP A 35 16.56 -8.86 -4.16
N THR A 36 17.59 -8.57 -3.37
CA THR A 36 18.03 -9.42 -2.25
C THR A 36 17.25 -9.22 -0.95
N VAL A 37 16.39 -8.20 -0.86
CA VAL A 37 15.63 -7.89 0.37
C VAL A 37 14.15 -7.65 0.08
N CYS A 38 13.31 -7.83 1.10
CA CYS A 38 11.89 -7.47 1.02
C CYS A 38 11.71 -5.97 0.76
N LEU A 39 10.62 -5.65 0.07
CA LEU A 39 10.06 -4.31 -0.02
C LEU A 39 8.60 -4.36 0.43
N ASP A 40 8.30 -3.60 1.46
CA ASP A 40 6.99 -3.54 2.09
C ASP A 40 6.27 -2.25 1.70
N LEU A 41 4.97 -2.34 1.45
CA LEU A 41 4.03 -1.23 1.42
C LEU A 41 3.13 -1.37 2.64
N LEU A 42 3.41 -0.54 3.64
CA LEU A 42 2.65 -0.47 4.89
C LEU A 42 1.61 0.63 4.77
N PHE A 43 0.35 0.26 4.92
CA PHE A 43 -0.78 1.19 5.01
C PHE A 43 -1.29 1.18 6.44
N GLU A 44 -1.39 2.34 7.07
CA GLU A 44 -1.81 2.47 8.47
C GLU A 44 -3.17 3.15 8.58
N ASP A 45 -3.91 2.81 9.64
CA ASP A 45 -5.28 3.27 9.88
C ASP A 45 -6.18 3.04 8.65
N VAL A 46 -6.18 1.80 8.13
CA VAL A 46 -6.98 1.39 6.98
C VAL A 46 -8.45 1.32 7.35
N SER A 47 -9.25 2.17 6.71
CA SER A 47 -10.71 2.25 6.90
C SER A 47 -11.48 1.44 5.86
N ALA A 48 -10.93 1.27 4.65
CA ALA A 48 -11.52 0.45 3.62
C ALA A 48 -10.45 -0.04 2.63
N MET A 49 -10.69 -1.20 2.01
CA MET A 49 -9.81 -1.73 0.98
C MET A 49 -10.55 -2.66 0.02
N GLN A 50 -10.13 -2.65 -1.23
CA GLN A 50 -10.44 -3.67 -2.22
C GLN A 50 -9.12 -4.13 -2.83
N LEU A 51 -8.79 -5.41 -2.67
CA LEU A 51 -7.49 -5.93 -3.07
C LEU A 51 -7.63 -7.03 -4.13
N VAL A 52 -6.60 -7.17 -4.96
CA VAL A 52 -6.37 -8.38 -5.76
C VAL A 52 -5.27 -9.22 -5.11
N GLN A 53 -5.17 -10.49 -5.49
CA GLN A 53 -4.26 -11.43 -4.86
C GLN A 53 -2.78 -11.05 -5.05
N HIS A 54 -2.43 -10.51 -6.21
CA HIS A 54 -1.06 -10.12 -6.57
C HIS A 54 -1.08 -8.84 -7.41
N TYR A 55 -0.07 -7.99 -7.22
CA TYR A 55 0.16 -6.77 -7.99
C TYR A 55 1.50 -6.85 -8.71
N LYS A 56 1.47 -7.09 -10.03
CA LYS A 56 2.66 -7.12 -10.89
C LYS A 56 2.95 -5.73 -11.42
N SER A 57 4.11 -5.17 -11.09
CA SER A 57 4.49 -3.80 -11.44
C SER A 57 3.47 -2.79 -10.91
N ILE A 58 3.45 -2.60 -9.59
CA ILE A 58 2.44 -1.79 -8.91
C ILE A 58 2.73 -0.29 -9.05
N GLU A 59 1.65 0.47 -9.23
CA GLU A 59 1.62 1.93 -9.10
C GLU A 59 0.64 2.30 -7.99
N LEU A 60 1.09 3.11 -7.05
CA LEU A 60 0.25 3.81 -6.08
C LEU A 60 -0.07 5.18 -6.63
N CYS A 61 -1.34 5.47 -6.80
CA CYS A 61 -1.80 6.74 -7.35
C CYS A 61 -2.72 7.46 -6.38
N PHE A 62 -2.70 8.79 -6.41
CA PHE A 62 -3.78 9.58 -5.82
C PHE A 62 -5.09 9.22 -6.50
N ALA A 63 -6.15 8.96 -5.74
CA ALA A 63 -7.46 8.80 -6.34
C ALA A 63 -7.86 10.10 -7.08
N SER A 64 -8.42 9.95 -8.28
CA SER A 64 -9.12 11.04 -8.93
C SER A 64 -10.35 11.44 -8.12
N LYS A 65 -11.01 12.56 -8.49
CA LYS A 65 -12.22 13.01 -7.79
C LYS A 65 -13.30 11.91 -7.80
N THR A 66 -13.55 11.30 -8.95
CA THR A 66 -14.55 10.22 -9.10
C THR A 66 -14.18 9.00 -8.27
N GLU A 67 -12.92 8.53 -8.35
CA GLU A 67 -12.47 7.39 -7.54
C GLU A 67 -12.53 7.70 -6.04
N THR A 68 -12.25 8.95 -5.64
CA THR A 68 -12.37 9.37 -4.25
C THR A 68 -13.81 9.26 -3.76
N GLU A 69 -14.78 9.75 -4.55
CA GLU A 69 -16.20 9.65 -4.22
C GLU A 69 -16.66 8.19 -4.12
N GLU A 70 -16.23 7.33 -5.03
CA GLU A 70 -16.52 5.89 -5.02
C GLU A 70 -15.93 5.19 -3.79
N ILE A 71 -14.65 5.41 -3.49
CA ILE A 71 -13.95 4.81 -2.34
C ILE A 71 -14.59 5.27 -1.04
N LEU A 72 -14.93 6.57 -0.92
CA LEU A 72 -15.60 7.11 0.26
C LEU A 72 -17.00 6.53 0.41
N GLY A 73 -17.76 6.41 -0.68
CA GLY A 73 -19.07 5.77 -0.69
C GLY A 73 -19.02 4.30 -0.25
N PHE A 74 -17.97 3.57 -0.67
CA PHE A 74 -17.72 2.20 -0.25
C PHE A 74 -17.36 2.08 1.24
N SER A 75 -16.59 3.03 1.77
CA SER A 75 -16.01 2.95 3.13
C SER A 75 -16.99 3.18 4.28
N GLY A 76 -18.14 3.81 4.02
CA GLY A 76 -19.09 4.20 5.06
C GLY A 76 -18.60 5.29 6.03
N ILE A 77 -17.43 5.91 5.79
CA ILE A 77 -16.92 6.97 6.67
C ILE A 77 -17.73 8.28 6.51
N THR A 78 -17.89 9.00 7.61
CA THR A 78 -18.61 10.28 7.63
C THR A 78 -17.81 11.42 6.98
N PRO A 79 -18.47 12.46 6.44
CA PRO A 79 -17.79 13.60 5.81
C PRO A 79 -16.72 14.27 6.68
N SER A 80 -16.94 14.36 7.99
CA SER A 80 -16.03 14.95 8.98
C SER A 80 -14.69 14.23 9.11
N SER A 81 -14.59 12.97 8.68
CA SER A 81 -13.36 12.17 8.76
C SER A 81 -12.60 12.11 7.43
N ARG A 82 -13.14 12.69 6.35
CA ARG A 82 -12.57 12.59 5.00
C ARG A 82 -11.17 13.21 4.90
N GLU A 83 -10.98 14.36 5.53
CA GLU A 83 -9.70 15.11 5.50
C GLU A 83 -8.55 14.35 6.18
N LEU A 84 -8.87 13.38 7.03
CA LEU A 84 -7.89 12.54 7.71
C LEU A 84 -7.46 11.32 6.89
N HIS A 85 -8.12 11.02 5.77
CA HIS A 85 -7.86 9.82 4.98
C HIS A 85 -7.30 10.15 3.60
N LEU A 86 -6.42 9.26 3.16
CA LEU A 86 -5.81 9.23 1.84
C LEU A 86 -6.43 8.08 1.04
N PRO A 87 -7.26 8.36 0.03
CA PRO A 87 -7.72 7.35 -0.91
C PRO A 87 -6.58 7.06 -1.90
N VAL A 88 -6.03 5.84 -1.81
CA VAL A 88 -4.95 5.35 -2.66
C VAL A 88 -5.50 4.34 -3.65
N VAL A 89 -5.28 4.57 -4.94
CA VAL A 89 -5.60 3.59 -5.99
C VAL A 89 -4.37 2.74 -6.26
N LEU A 90 -4.53 1.42 -6.20
CA LEU A 90 -3.52 0.44 -6.57
C LEU A 90 -3.75 0.03 -8.02
N ARG A 91 -2.81 0.33 -8.92
CA ARG A 91 -2.86 -0.13 -10.31
C ARG A 91 -1.73 -1.12 -10.57
N SER A 92 -2.00 -2.16 -11.34
CA SER A 92 -0.98 -3.13 -11.74
C SER A 92 -1.41 -3.87 -13.00
N ARG A 93 -0.48 -4.63 -13.60
CA ARG A 93 -0.79 -5.47 -14.77
C ARG A 93 -1.74 -6.62 -14.44
N SER A 94 -1.84 -7.02 -13.17
CA SER A 94 -2.66 -8.15 -12.71
C SER A 94 -4.03 -7.71 -12.15
N GLY A 95 -4.32 -6.41 -12.16
CA GLY A 95 -5.58 -5.85 -11.68
C GLY A 95 -5.39 -4.57 -10.89
N SER A 96 -6.52 -3.98 -10.49
CA SER A 96 -6.56 -2.74 -9.72
C SER A 96 -7.39 -2.91 -8.46
N GLY A 97 -7.08 -2.08 -7.46
CA GLY A 97 -7.77 -2.04 -6.19
C GLY A 97 -7.62 -0.67 -5.55
N PHE A 98 -8.02 -0.55 -4.29
CA PHE A 98 -7.82 0.68 -3.52
C PHE A 98 -7.59 0.37 -2.05
N VAL A 99 -7.00 1.35 -1.36
CA VAL A 99 -6.87 1.41 0.09
C VAL A 99 -7.23 2.82 0.53
N LEU A 100 -8.13 2.93 1.50
CA LEU A 100 -8.40 4.17 2.22
C LEU A 100 -7.70 4.09 3.57
N CYS A 101 -6.65 4.88 3.75
CA CYS A 101 -5.75 4.81 4.91
C CYS A 101 -5.35 6.21 5.39
N ARG A 102 -4.68 6.35 6.54
CA ARG A 102 -4.10 7.65 6.93
C ARG A 102 -2.72 7.91 6.36
N ASN A 103 -1.95 6.87 6.11
CA ASN A 103 -0.65 6.99 5.47
C ASN A 103 -0.34 5.72 4.70
N VAL A 104 0.60 5.83 3.77
CA VAL A 104 1.27 4.68 3.19
C VAL A 104 2.76 4.94 3.11
N THR A 105 3.53 3.94 3.51
CA THR A 105 4.99 3.97 3.57
C THR A 105 5.53 2.79 2.79
N ALA A 106 6.54 3.04 1.97
CA ALA A 106 7.36 2.02 1.37
C ALA A 106 8.63 1.83 2.21
N GLU A 107 8.87 0.61 2.65
CA GLU A 107 9.97 0.25 3.54
C GLU A 107 10.81 -0.86 2.92
N ARG A 108 12.11 -0.61 2.77
CA ARG A 108 13.06 -1.65 2.44
C ARG A 108 13.37 -2.42 3.72
N GLY A 109 13.36 -3.74 3.63
CA GLY A 109 13.66 -4.62 4.76
C GLY A 109 12.39 -5.20 5.41
N GLY A 110 12.41 -6.51 5.60
CA GLY A 110 11.31 -7.27 6.19
C GLY A 110 11.69 -8.74 6.26
N GLU A 111 11.33 -9.40 7.35
CA GLU A 111 11.67 -10.81 7.56
C GLU A 111 10.84 -11.70 6.64
N ASP A 112 11.50 -12.47 5.77
CA ASP A 112 10.86 -13.59 5.07
C ASP A 112 10.55 -14.69 6.11
N PRO A 113 9.30 -15.15 6.26
CA PRO A 113 8.97 -16.22 7.20
C PRO A 113 9.60 -17.54 6.80
N VAL A 114 10.02 -17.69 5.54
CA VAL A 114 10.93 -18.76 5.12
C VAL A 114 12.35 -18.26 5.42
N GLY A 115 12.67 -18.16 6.72
CA GLY A 115 13.87 -17.51 7.25
C GLY A 115 15.10 -17.71 6.36
N SER A 116 15.45 -16.66 5.62
CA SER A 116 16.78 -16.55 5.02
C SER A 116 17.69 -15.94 6.07
N ALA A 117 18.88 -16.50 6.21
CA ALA A 117 19.88 -16.19 7.24
C ALA A 117 20.50 -14.77 7.15
N PHE A 118 19.74 -13.80 6.65
CA PHE A 118 20.08 -12.39 6.72
C PHE A 118 19.55 -11.83 8.04
N GLU A 119 20.20 -12.24 9.14
CA GLU A 119 20.13 -11.48 10.39
C GLU A 119 20.74 -10.09 10.12
N GLY A 120 19.96 -9.02 10.27
CA GLY A 120 20.52 -7.67 10.37
C GLY A 120 19.81 -6.55 9.58
N GLU A 121 18.92 -5.86 10.28
CA GLU A 121 19.10 -4.44 10.68
C GLU A 121 19.04 -3.27 9.68
N ASP A 122 18.78 -3.42 8.38
CA ASP A 122 18.59 -2.23 7.52
C ASP A 122 17.15 -2.06 7.05
N ARG A 123 16.25 -1.91 8.03
CA ARG A 123 14.91 -1.39 7.76
C ARG A 123 15.00 0.10 7.51
N SER A 124 14.75 0.51 6.27
CA SER A 124 14.81 1.91 5.86
C SER A 124 13.53 2.31 5.13
N VAL A 125 12.96 3.43 5.57
CA VAL A 125 11.86 4.07 4.84
C VAL A 125 12.42 4.65 3.55
N ILE A 126 11.93 4.18 2.41
CA ILE A 126 12.34 4.68 1.09
C ILE A 126 11.41 5.78 0.59
N TRP A 127 10.15 5.77 1.04
CA TRP A 127 9.14 6.73 0.62
C TRP A 127 7.94 6.69 1.58
N THR A 128 7.27 7.82 1.77
CA THR A 128 6.02 7.89 2.55
C THR A 128 5.12 8.99 2.01
N THR A 129 3.82 8.82 2.17
CA THR A 129 2.80 9.84 1.87
C THR A 129 1.66 9.82 2.88
N ARG A 130 1.05 10.98 3.06
CA ARG A 130 -0.05 11.24 4.00
C ARG A 130 -0.97 12.33 3.42
N PRO A 131 -2.23 12.46 3.87
CA PRO A 131 -3.09 13.58 3.52
C PRO A 131 -2.37 14.91 3.78
N GLN A 132 -2.50 15.86 2.85
CA GLN A 132 -2.08 17.23 3.11
C GLN A 132 -3.18 17.89 3.96
N SER A 133 -2.83 18.28 5.18
CA SER A 133 -3.67 19.06 6.08
C SER A 133 -3.85 20.50 5.61
#